data_AF-A0A7Y8SXD1-F1
#
_entry.id   AF-A0A7Y8SXD1-F1
#
_cell.length_a   1.000
_cell.length_b   1.000
_cell.length_c   1.000
_cell.angle_alpha   90.00
_cell.angle_beta   90.00
_cell.angle_gamma   90.00
#
_symmetry.space_group_name_H-M   'P 1'
#
loop_
_entity.id
_entity.type
_entity.pdbx_description
1 polymer ?
#
loop_
_entity_poly.entity_id
_entity_poly.type
_entity_poly.pdbx_seq_one_letter_code
_entity_poly.pdbx_strand_id
1 'polypeptide(L)'
;MVDRQRVLSFIAAVVGGDHVQAIKDYYHPDASMQENGLPPRKGRDALVAHEAAALERMRIFTHPVTTFLVDGDRVAIEWTFDMTDKIGEVRRMNEIAIQLWRGDRIAEERFFYDSRAVLSPIGKGEPHGSDAKSSS
;
A
#
# COMPACT_ATOMS: atom_id res chain seq x y z
N MET A 1 6.66 9.38 20.06
CA MET A 1 5.33 9.59 19.44
C MET A 1 5.56 10.17 18.06
N VAL A 2 4.94 9.57 17.06
CA VAL A 2 4.99 10.07 15.69
C VAL A 2 4.12 11.33 15.56
N ASP A 3 4.58 12.29 14.75
CA ASP A 3 3.76 13.44 14.38
C ASP A 3 2.61 13.01 13.46
N ARG A 4 1.38 13.36 13.83
CA ARG A 4 0.18 13.06 13.04
C ARG A 4 0.27 13.65 11.63
N GLN A 5 0.90 14.80 11.44
CA GLN A 5 1.06 15.39 10.12
C GLN A 5 1.99 14.55 9.23
N ARG A 6 3.03 13.94 9.81
CA ARG A 6 3.90 13.00 9.09
C ARG A 6 3.15 11.76 8.63
N VAL A 7 2.26 11.23 9.47
CA VAL A 7 1.37 10.10 9.12
C VAL A 7 0.43 10.48 7.97
N LEU A 8 -0.16 11.68 8.01
CA LEU A 8 -1.01 12.17 6.92
C LEU A 8 -0.24 12.32 5.61
N SER A 9 1.00 12.81 5.65
CA SER A 9 1.85 12.91 4.46
C SER A 9 2.22 11.53 3.90
N PHE A 10 2.44 10.53 4.76
CA PHE A 10 2.61 9.14 4.35
C PHE A 10 1.34 8.63 3.65
N ILE A 11 0.18 8.83 4.26
CA ILE A 11 -1.12 8.43 3.67
C ILE A 11 -1.30 9.05 2.29
N ALA A 12 -1.07 10.36 2.16
CA ALA A 12 -1.20 11.06 0.89
C ALA A 12 -0.22 10.53 -0.18
N ALA A 13 1.00 10.15 0.22
CA ALA A 13 1.99 9.59 -0.71
C ALA A 13 1.53 8.22 -1.26
N VAL A 14 1.00 7.33 -0.40
CA VAL A 14 0.50 6.01 -0.82
C VAL A 14 -0.77 6.15 -1.68
N VAL A 15 -1.70 7.03 -1.31
CA VAL A 15 -2.89 7.35 -2.12
C VAL A 15 -2.51 7.94 -3.49
N GLY A 16 -1.40 8.69 -3.55
CA GLY A 16 -0.84 9.23 -4.79
C GLY A 16 -0.30 8.18 -5.76
N GLY A 17 -0.18 6.92 -5.35
CA GLY A 17 0.13 5.78 -6.21
C GLY A 17 1.61 5.38 -6.32
N ASP A 18 2.54 6.19 -5.81
CA ASP A 18 3.97 5.86 -5.81
C ASP A 18 4.38 5.10 -4.52
N HIS A 19 3.99 3.83 -4.48
CA HIS A 19 4.21 2.94 -3.34
C HIS A 19 5.70 2.69 -3.10
N VAL A 20 6.50 2.57 -4.16
CA VAL A 20 7.95 2.35 -4.06
C VAL A 20 8.65 3.57 -3.45
N GLN A 21 8.31 4.78 -3.89
CA GLN A 21 8.88 5.99 -3.32
C GLN A 21 8.40 6.22 -1.88
N ALA A 22 7.13 5.92 -1.57
CA ALA A 22 6.64 5.95 -0.21
C ALA A 22 7.46 5.03 0.72
N ILE A 23 7.81 3.81 0.27
CA ILE A 23 8.68 2.91 1.06
C ILE A 23 10.05 3.56 1.31
N LYS A 24 10.68 4.14 0.28
CA LYS A 24 12.00 4.78 0.41
C LYS A 24 11.98 5.95 1.42
N ASP A 25 10.94 6.77 1.37
CA ASP A 25 10.85 8.02 2.11
C ASP A 25 10.39 7.86 3.55
N TYR A 26 9.54 6.86 3.82
CA TYR A 26 8.89 6.71 5.12
C TYR A 26 9.36 5.50 5.92
N TYR A 27 10.08 4.53 5.34
CA TYR A 27 10.53 3.36 6.10
C TYR A 27 11.98 3.55 6.56
N HIS A 28 12.28 2.96 7.71
CA HIS A 28 13.64 2.86 8.21
C HIS A 28 14.43 1.84 7.37
N PRO A 29 15.75 2.01 7.17
CA PRO A 29 16.57 1.02 6.47
C PRO A 29 16.45 -0.42 6.98
N ASP A 30 16.24 -0.62 8.28
CA ASP A 30 16.06 -1.92 8.93
C ASP A 30 14.59 -2.37 9.05
N ALA A 31 13.66 -1.65 8.41
CA ALA A 31 12.23 -1.87 8.62
C ALA A 31 11.77 -3.27 8.19
N SER A 32 10.62 -3.70 8.73
CA SER A 32 9.99 -4.95 8.34
C SER A 32 8.52 -4.81 7.97
N MET A 33 8.07 -5.68 7.07
CA MET A 33 6.67 -5.83 6.67
C MET A 33 6.23 -7.27 6.88
N GLN A 34 5.03 -7.45 7.40
CA GLN A 34 4.46 -8.77 7.65
C GLN A 34 3.02 -8.86 7.12
N GLU A 35 2.76 -9.81 6.22
CA GLU A 35 1.41 -10.11 5.76
C GLU A 35 0.74 -11.15 6.67
N ASN A 36 -0.38 -10.78 7.28
CA ASN A 36 -1.20 -11.63 8.15
C ASN A 36 -0.36 -12.36 9.23
N GLY A 37 -0.17 -13.66 9.08
CA GLY A 37 0.62 -14.52 9.97
C GLY A 37 1.93 -15.05 9.36
N LEU A 38 2.30 -14.60 8.16
CA LEU A 38 3.51 -15.05 7.46
C LEU A 38 4.79 -14.51 8.13
N PRO A 39 5.97 -15.07 7.83
CA PRO A 39 7.23 -14.49 8.29
C PRO A 39 7.45 -13.06 7.76
N PRO A 40 8.03 -12.14 8.56
CA PRO A 40 8.26 -10.78 8.12
C PRO A 40 9.37 -10.69 7.07
N ARG A 41 9.16 -9.87 6.04
CA ARG A 41 10.22 -9.37 5.16
C ARG A 41 10.98 -8.25 5.87
N LYS A 42 12.31 -8.25 5.79
CA LYS A 42 13.17 -7.33 6.53
C LYS A 42 14.12 -6.57 5.61
N GLY A 43 14.36 -5.31 5.96
CA GLY A 43 15.24 -4.40 5.25
C GLY A 43 14.50 -3.64 4.14
N ARG A 44 14.60 -2.31 4.15
CA ARG A 44 13.89 -1.43 3.23
C ARG A 44 14.12 -1.78 1.76
N ASP A 45 15.34 -2.15 1.40
CA ASP A 45 15.69 -2.47 0.01
C ASP A 45 14.96 -3.75 -0.46
N ALA A 46 14.78 -4.72 0.44
CA ALA A 46 13.97 -5.91 0.16
C ALA A 46 12.48 -5.57 0.04
N LEU A 47 11.98 -4.63 0.84
CA LEU A 47 10.60 -4.14 0.75
C LEU A 47 10.36 -3.43 -0.60
N VAL A 48 11.28 -2.55 -1.00
CA VAL A 48 11.25 -1.86 -2.31
C VAL A 48 11.25 -2.85 -3.46
N ALA A 49 12.13 -3.86 -3.44
CA ALA A 49 12.20 -4.87 -4.50
C ALA A 49 10.91 -5.69 -4.59
N HIS A 50 10.33 -6.06 -3.45
CA HIS A 50 9.06 -6.78 -3.41
C HIS A 50 7.90 -5.95 -3.99
N GLU A 51 7.81 -4.68 -3.59
CA GLU A 51 6.77 -3.77 -4.06
C GLU A 51 6.89 -3.53 -5.57
N ALA A 52 8.10 -3.27 -6.07
CA ALA A 52 8.35 -3.09 -7.50
C ALA A 52 7.91 -4.34 -8.30
N ALA A 53 8.26 -5.54 -7.83
CA ALA A 53 7.86 -6.78 -8.48
C ALA A 53 6.34 -7.03 -8.45
N ALA A 54 5.63 -6.53 -7.43
CA ALA A 54 4.17 -6.58 -7.37
C ALA A 54 3.54 -5.65 -8.42
N LEU A 55 4.03 -4.42 -8.52
CA LEU A 55 3.55 -3.41 -9.49
C LEU A 55 3.82 -3.80 -10.96
N GLU A 56 4.83 -4.64 -11.23
CA GLU A 56 5.06 -5.22 -12.58
C GLU A 56 3.97 -6.22 -13.00
N ARG A 57 3.23 -6.77 -12.03
CA ARG A 57 2.24 -7.84 -12.25
C ARG A 57 0.82 -7.31 -12.31
N MET A 58 0.54 -6.20 -11.63
CA MET A 58 -0.79 -5.64 -11.50
C MET A 58 -0.72 -4.12 -11.32
N ARG A 59 -1.80 -3.44 -11.70
CA ARG A 59 -2.01 -2.03 -11.36
C ARG A 59 -2.76 -1.94 -10.04
N ILE A 60 -2.37 -1.00 -9.20
CA ILE A 60 -3.01 -0.76 -7.90
C ILE A 60 -3.61 0.64 -7.93
N PHE A 61 -4.91 0.73 -7.65
CA PHE A 61 -5.57 1.97 -7.32
C PHE A 61 -5.84 2.01 -5.81
N THR A 62 -5.29 3.02 -5.15
CA THR A 62 -5.43 3.21 -3.69
C THR A 62 -6.52 4.22 -3.43
N HIS A 63 -7.58 3.81 -2.74
CA HIS A 63 -8.69 4.70 -2.39
C HIS A 63 -8.26 5.68 -1.28
N PRO A 64 -8.88 6.87 -1.21
CA PRO A 64 -8.67 7.78 -0.08
C PRO A 64 -8.96 7.10 1.26
N VAL A 65 -8.04 7.25 2.22
CA VAL A 65 -8.21 6.73 3.58
C VAL A 65 -9.26 7.55 4.32
N THR A 66 -10.26 6.86 4.85
CA THR A 66 -11.32 7.46 5.68
C THR A 66 -11.03 7.32 7.17
N THR A 67 -10.35 6.24 7.57
CA THR A 67 -10.07 5.92 8.97
C THR A 67 -8.57 5.67 9.20
N PHE A 68 -8.00 6.40 10.15
CA PHE A 68 -6.70 6.06 10.75
C PHE A 68 -6.64 6.51 12.20
N LEU A 69 -5.84 5.82 13.00
CA LEU A 69 -5.63 6.09 14.42
C LEU A 69 -4.15 6.26 14.71
N VAL A 70 -3.81 7.19 15.59
CA VAL A 70 -2.45 7.39 16.09
C VAL A 70 -2.48 7.25 17.60
N ASP A 71 -1.70 6.31 18.12
CA ASP A 71 -1.52 6.04 19.55
C ASP A 71 -0.02 5.96 19.88
N GLY A 72 0.55 7.07 20.34
CA GLY A 72 1.99 7.14 20.61
C GLY A 72 2.81 6.93 19.33
N ASP A 73 3.61 5.87 19.30
CA ASP A 73 4.40 5.48 18.14
C ASP A 73 3.70 4.43 17.27
N ARG A 74 2.45 4.06 17.60
CA ARG A 74 1.66 3.13 16.81
C ARG A 74 0.65 3.86 15.94
N VAL A 75 0.49 3.38 14.72
CA VAL A 75 -0.50 3.89 13.78
C VAL A 75 -1.29 2.71 13.22
N ALA A 76 -2.61 2.84 13.17
CA ALA A 76 -3.48 1.92 12.46
C ALA A 76 -4.12 2.65 11.29
N ILE A 77 -4.05 2.07 10.09
CA ILE A 77 -4.62 2.64 8.87
C ILE A 77 -5.52 1.60 8.21
N GLU A 78 -6.74 2.01 7.85
CA GLU A 78 -7.62 1.21 7.01
C GLU A 78 -7.42 1.58 5.54
N TRP A 79 -6.89 0.63 4.78
CA TRP A 79 -6.66 0.76 3.35
C TRP A 79 -7.73 0.03 2.54
N THR A 80 -8.08 0.61 1.40
CA THR A 80 -8.84 -0.06 0.35
C THR A 80 -8.08 0.06 -0.96
N PHE A 81 -7.76 -1.08 -1.57
CA PHE A 81 -7.04 -1.17 -2.84
C PHE A 81 -7.88 -1.91 -3.88
N ASP A 82 -7.88 -1.39 -5.11
CA ASP A 82 -8.33 -2.12 -6.29
C ASP A 82 -7.12 -2.56 -7.11
N MET A 83 -6.93 -3.87 -7.20
CA MET A 83 -5.83 -4.49 -7.92
C MET A 83 -6.34 -5.04 -9.25
N THR A 84 -5.86 -4.46 -10.35
CA THR A 84 -6.17 -4.92 -11.71
C THR A 84 -5.03 -5.74 -12.26
N ASP A 85 -5.26 -6.99 -12.62
CA ASP A 85 -4.23 -7.82 -13.26
C ASP A 85 -4.09 -7.58 -14.77
N LYS A 86 -3.18 -8.32 -15.40
CA LYS A 86 -2.86 -8.20 -16.83
C LYS A 86 -4.01 -8.59 -17.76
N ILE A 87 -5.01 -9.34 -17.29
CA ILE A 87 -6.19 -9.71 -18.08
C ILE A 87 -7.38 -8.78 -17.81
N GLY A 88 -7.20 -7.78 -16.94
CA GLY A 88 -8.19 -6.76 -16.62
C GLY A 88 -9.18 -7.17 -15.53
N GLU A 89 -8.96 -8.29 -14.83
CA GLU A 89 -9.79 -8.62 -13.67
C GLU A 89 -9.41 -7.74 -12.47
N VAL A 90 -10.41 -7.22 -11.78
CA VAL A 90 -10.24 -6.36 -10.62
C VAL A 90 -10.60 -7.13 -9.37
N ARG A 91 -9.69 -7.11 -8.40
CA ARG A 91 -9.88 -7.63 -7.05
C ARG A 91 -9.76 -6.47 -6.06
N ARG A 92 -10.64 -6.45 -5.06
CA ARG A 92 -10.59 -5.45 -3.99
C ARG A 92 -10.00 -6.07 -2.73
N MET A 93 -9.08 -5.34 -2.12
CA MET A 93 -8.51 -5.67 -0.81
C MET A 93 -8.87 -4.57 0.17
N ASN A 94 -9.47 -4.97 1.29
CA ASN A 94 -9.56 -4.13 2.49
C ASN A 94 -8.56 -4.66 3.50
N GLU A 95 -7.72 -3.76 4.01
CA GLU A 95 -6.58 -4.12 4.84
C GLU A 95 -6.48 -3.15 6.02
N ILE A 96 -6.19 -3.68 7.21
CA ILE A 96 -5.70 -2.87 8.32
C ILE A 96 -4.18 -3.02 8.39
N ALA A 97 -3.46 -1.91 8.24
CA ALA A 97 -2.03 -1.83 8.49
C ALA A 97 -1.77 -1.31 9.90
N ILE A 98 -1.10 -2.12 10.73
CA ILE A 98 -0.62 -1.71 12.04
C ILE A 98 0.88 -1.43 11.95
N GLN A 99 1.25 -0.20 12.24
CA GLN A 99 2.61 0.30 12.11
C GLN A 99 3.20 0.63 13.48
N LEU A 100 4.50 0.40 13.62
CA LEU A 100 5.34 0.99 14.66
C LEU A 100 6.30 1.98 14.03
N TRP A 101 6.27 3.21 14.51
CA TRP A 101 7.12 4.30 14.07
C TRP A 101 8.28 4.49 15.04
N ARG A 102 9.45 4.85 14.51
CA ARG A 102 10.61 5.31 15.27
C ARG A 102 11.01 6.68 14.75
N GLY A 103 10.59 7.72 15.47
CA GLY A 103 10.72 9.10 15.00
C GLY A 103 9.76 9.37 13.84
N ASP A 104 10.29 9.73 12.68
CA ASP A 104 9.53 10.10 11.47
C ASP A 104 9.44 9.00 10.42
N ARG A 105 9.82 7.76 10.79
CA ARG A 105 9.87 6.59 9.90
C ARG A 105 9.24 5.35 10.51
N ILE A 106 8.69 4.49 9.67
CA ILE A 106 8.11 3.19 9.99
C ILE A 106 9.24 2.19 10.18
N ALA A 107 9.26 1.51 11.33
CA ALA A 107 10.19 0.45 11.67
C ALA A 107 9.57 -0.93 11.49
N GLU A 108 8.28 -1.08 11.79
CA GLU A 108 7.55 -2.33 11.61
C GLU A 108 6.16 -2.03 11.04
N GLU A 109 5.70 -2.90 10.17
CA GLU A 109 4.34 -2.85 9.66
C GLU A 109 3.78 -4.27 9.51
N ARG A 110 2.55 -4.44 9.98
CA ARG A 110 1.82 -5.70 9.84
C ARG A 110 0.45 -5.45 9.24
N PHE A 111 0.17 -6.20 8.18
CA PHE A 111 -1.05 -6.14 7.40
C PHE A 111 -2.03 -7.24 7.83
N PHE A 112 -3.31 -6.88 7.95
CA PHE A 112 -4.39 -7.82 8.23
C PHE A 112 -5.50 -7.65 7.18
N TYR A 113 -5.83 -8.73 6.49
CA TYR A 113 -6.88 -8.73 5.47
C TYR A 113 -7.46 -10.14 5.29
N ASP A 114 -8.67 -10.21 4.74
CA ASP A 114 -9.29 -11.49 4.36
C ASP A 114 -8.69 -11.98 3.03
N SER A 115 -7.81 -12.97 3.11
CA SER A 115 -7.16 -13.57 1.93
C SER A 115 -8.16 -14.22 0.97
N ARG A 116 -9.31 -14.70 1.45
CA ARG A 116 -10.34 -15.29 0.59
C ARG A 116 -11.09 -14.21 -0.20
N ALA A 117 -11.38 -13.07 0.44
CA ALA A 117 -12.00 -11.93 -0.23
C ALA A 117 -11.09 -11.40 -1.35
N VAL A 118 -9.79 -11.30 -1.09
CA VAL A 118 -8.80 -10.84 -2.07
C VAL A 118 -8.72 -11.73 -3.32
N LEU A 119 -9.05 -13.02 -3.23
CA LEU A 119 -9.03 -13.93 -4.38
C LEU A 119 -10.25 -13.79 -5.31
N SER A 120 -11.31 -13.11 -4.88
CA SER A 120 -12.58 -13.05 -5.61
C SER A 120 -12.65 -11.79 -6.49
N PRO A 121 -12.78 -11.90 -7.82
CA PRO A 121 -12.95 -10.73 -8.67
C PRO A 121 -14.24 -9.98 -8.33
N ILE A 122 -14.17 -8.65 -8.30
CA ILE A 122 -15.33 -7.77 -8.10
C ILE A 122 -15.86 -7.19 -9.42
N GLY A 123 -15.17 -7.46 -10.53
CA GLY A 123 -15.56 -7.01 -11.87
C GLY A 123 -14.41 -7.05 -12.87
N LYS A 124 -14.69 -6.60 -14.10
CA LYS A 124 -13.65 -6.27 -15.08
C LYS A 124 -13.35 -4.78 -15.01
N GLY A 125 -12.07 -4.43 -14.92
CA GLY A 125 -11.61 -3.07 -15.11
C GLY A 125 -11.71 -2.71 -16.59
N GLU A 126 -11.88 -1.42 -16.89
CA GLU A 126 -11.85 -0.98 -18.29
C GLU A 126 -10.52 -1.40 -18.94
N PRO A 127 -10.56 -2.06 -20.12
CA PRO A 127 -9.37 -2.20 -20.93
C PRO A 127 -8.93 -0.80 -21.32
N HIS A 128 -7.63 -0.55 -21.22
CA HIS A 128 -7.08 0.79 -21.41
C HIS A 128 -7.51 1.36 -22.76
N GLY A 129 -8.21 2.49 -22.74
CA GLY A 129 -8.33 3.36 -23.89
C GLY A 129 -6.94 3.85 -24.27
N SER A 130 -6.49 3.44 -25.45
CA SER A 130 -5.45 4.15 -26.18
C SER A 130 -5.83 5.62 -26.24
N ASP A 131 -4.90 6.47 -25.84
CA ASP A 131 -4.82 7.90 -26.14
C ASP A 131 -5.78 8.34 -27.24
N ALA A 132 -6.87 8.99 -26.85
CA ALA A 132 -7.54 9.93 -27.73
C ALA A 132 -6.56 11.09 -27.94
N LYS A 133 -5.69 10.96 -28.95
CA LYS A 133 -4.95 12.09 -29.51
C LYS A 133 -5.98 13.11 -29.98
N SER A 134 -6.19 14.11 -29.13
CA SER A 134 -6.51 15.47 -29.56
C SER A 134 -5.36 15.93 -30.45
N SER A 135 -5.57 16.03 -31.76
CA SER A 135 -4.75 16.87 -32.63
C SER A 135 -5.63 17.33 -33.78
N SER A 136 -5.72 18.66 -33.87
CA SER A 136 -6.34 19.49 -34.91
C SER A 136 -6.05 19.10 -36.35
#